data_AF-A0AAV6WRZ2-F1
#
_entry.id   AF-A0AAV6WRZ2-F1
#
_cell.length_a   1.000
_cell.length_b   1.000
_cell.length_c   1.000
_cell.angle_alpha   90.00
_cell.angle_beta   90.00
_cell.angle_gamma   90.00
#
_symmetry.space_group_name_H-M   'P 1'
#
loop_
_entity.id
_entity.type
_entity.pdbx_description
1 polymer ?
#
loop_
_entity_poly.entity_id
_entity_poly.type
_entity_poly.pdbx_seq_one_letter_code
_entity_poly.pdbx_strand_id
1 'polypeptide(L)'
;MPGHMGVEQRTVKNVWVYKIDPSRNLLWVPGATKKFVFIKDIVYKKPGISLLPFPTYFAPEDDDLEELEPLVAEIGDTNPFMAAD
;
A
#
# COMPACT_ATOMS: atom_id res chain seq x y z
N MET A 1 -14.90 21.68 -24.29
CA MET A 1 -15.10 21.04 -25.62
C MET A 1 -15.26 19.55 -25.40
N PRO A 2 -16.06 18.84 -26.22
CA PRO A 2 -16.08 17.38 -26.19
C PRO A 2 -14.68 16.83 -26.49
N GLY A 3 -14.29 15.73 -25.82
CA GLY A 3 -12.96 15.15 -25.96
C GLY A 3 -12.88 13.74 -25.35
N HIS A 4 -11.72 13.09 -25.53
CA HIS A 4 -11.47 11.77 -24.95
C HIS A 4 -11.38 11.85 -23.42
N MET A 5 -12.16 11.03 -22.72
CA MET A 5 -12.17 10.98 -21.26
C MET A 5 -11.71 9.59 -20.78
N GLY A 6 -10.71 9.55 -19.91
CA GLY A 6 -10.14 8.32 -19.36
C GLY A 6 -8.78 7.95 -19.96
N VAL A 7 -8.22 6.82 -19.50
CA VAL A 7 -6.85 6.37 -19.82
C VAL A 7 -5.79 7.42 -19.45
N GLU A 8 -6.09 8.23 -18.45
CA GLU A 8 -5.15 9.21 -17.91
C GLU A 8 -4.40 8.62 -16.72
N GLN A 9 -3.11 8.90 -16.64
CA GLN A 9 -2.33 8.58 -15.46
C GLN A 9 -2.79 9.48 -14.31
N ARG A 10 -3.33 8.85 -13.26
CA ARG A 10 -3.77 9.55 -12.03
C ARG A 10 -2.97 9.04 -10.85
N THR A 11 -2.75 9.90 -9.86
CA THR A 11 -2.06 9.57 -8.61
C THR A 11 -2.99 9.86 -7.44
N VAL A 12 -3.31 8.83 -6.67
CA VAL A 12 -4.04 8.97 -5.40
C VAL A 12 -3.01 9.12 -4.28
N LYS A 13 -3.19 10.12 -3.41
CA LYS A 13 -2.29 10.42 -2.30
C LYS A 13 -2.94 10.02 -0.97
N ASN A 14 -2.13 9.81 0.06
CA ASN A 14 -2.56 9.42 1.41
C ASN A 14 -3.33 8.10 1.46
N VAL A 15 -2.94 7.13 0.61
CA VAL A 15 -3.56 5.81 0.59
C VAL A 15 -3.02 4.97 1.75
N TRP A 16 -3.93 4.36 2.52
CA TRP A 16 -3.55 3.40 3.56
C TRP A 16 -3.33 2.02 2.97
N VAL A 17 -2.35 1.32 3.51
CA VAL A 17 -2.12 -0.11 3.27
C VAL A 17 -2.86 -0.89 4.36
N TYR A 18 -3.78 -1.76 3.97
CA TYR A 18 -4.60 -2.53 4.93
C TYR A 18 -3.90 -3.79 5.41
N LYS A 19 -3.20 -4.45 4.50
CA LYS A 19 -2.58 -5.75 4.72
C LYS A 19 -1.39 -5.93 3.78
N ILE A 20 -0.35 -6.60 4.26
CA ILE A 20 0.80 -7.06 3.49
C ILE A 20 0.90 -8.57 3.69
N ASP A 21 1.03 -9.32 2.60
CA ASP A 21 1.28 -10.77 2.64
C ASP A 21 2.63 -11.03 1.99
N PRO A 22 3.70 -11.18 2.81
CA PRO A 22 5.06 -11.36 2.31
C PRO A 22 5.21 -12.69 1.54
N SER A 23 4.52 -13.76 1.96
CA SER A 23 4.60 -15.08 1.31
C SER A 23 4.22 -15.06 -0.17
N ARG A 24 3.30 -14.16 -0.54
CA ARG A 24 2.78 -14.02 -1.91
C ARG A 24 3.23 -12.73 -2.59
N ASN A 25 4.03 -11.90 -1.92
CA ASN A 25 4.36 -10.55 -2.35
C ASN A 25 3.11 -9.71 -2.71
N LEU A 26 2.06 -9.79 -1.87
CA LEU A 26 0.79 -9.08 -2.09
C LEU A 26 0.61 -7.91 -1.13
N LEU A 27 0.01 -6.83 -1.64
CA LEU A 27 -0.32 -5.61 -0.92
C LEU A 27 -1.80 -5.28 -1.10
N TRP A 28 -2.56 -5.10 -0.02
CA TRP A 28 -3.96 -4.71 -0.07
C TRP A 28 -4.09 -3.19 0.05
N VAL A 29 -4.42 -2.56 -1.08
CA VAL A 29 -4.68 -1.13 -1.20
C VAL A 29 -5.99 -0.89 -1.94
N PRO A 30 -6.70 0.21 -1.66
CA PRO A 30 -7.88 0.58 -2.44
C PRO A 30 -7.47 0.95 -3.87
N GLY A 31 -8.13 0.35 -4.87
CA GLY A 31 -7.80 0.60 -6.27
C GLY A 31 -8.50 -0.32 -7.27
N ALA A 32 -8.14 -0.16 -8.54
CA ALA A 32 -8.71 -0.92 -9.64
C ALA A 32 -7.96 -2.24 -9.87
N THR A 33 -8.71 -3.31 -10.13
CA THR A 33 -8.18 -4.66 -10.39
C THR A 33 -7.50 -4.73 -11.78
N LYS A 34 -6.43 -5.54 -11.90
CA LYS A 34 -5.73 -5.87 -13.17
C LYS A 34 -5.13 -4.66 -13.91
N LYS A 35 -4.47 -3.74 -13.20
CA LYS A 35 -3.67 -2.66 -13.80
C LYS A 35 -2.27 -2.64 -13.18
N PHE A 36 -1.28 -2.21 -13.95
CA PHE A 36 0.02 -1.87 -13.39
C PHE A 36 -0.08 -0.56 -12.60
N VAL A 37 0.42 -0.58 -11.37
CA VAL A 37 0.39 0.56 -10.46
C VAL A 37 1.81 0.87 -10.00
N PHE A 38 2.10 2.16 -9.81
CA PHE A 38 3.33 2.61 -9.20
C PHE A 38 3.05 3.06 -7.78
N ILE A 39 3.70 2.43 -6.81
CA ILE A 39 3.54 2.71 -5.38
C ILE A 39 4.85 3.30 -4.85
N LYS A 40 4.73 4.35 -4.06
CA LYS A 40 5.84 4.97 -3.34
C LYS A 40 5.38 5.50 -2.00
N ASP A 41 6.33 5.67 -1.09
CA ASP A 41 6.08 6.36 0.17
C ASP A 41 5.56 7.78 -0.05
N ILE A 42 4.71 8.19 0.89
CA ILE A 42 4.14 9.51 0.85
C ILE A 42 5.19 10.59 1.12
N VAL A 43 5.13 11.71 0.40
CA VAL A 43 6.10 12.81 0.56
C VAL A 43 5.69 13.77 1.68
N TYR A 44 4.39 14.05 1.81
CA TYR A 44 3.88 15.14 2.67
C TYR A 44 3.63 14.74 4.13
N LYS A 45 3.38 13.46 4.41
CA LYS A 45 3.11 12.91 5.75
C LYS A 45 3.95 11.65 5.97
N LYS A 46 5.26 11.78 5.79
CA LYS A 46 6.18 10.64 5.95
C LYS A 46 6.05 10.07 7.37
N PRO A 47 5.84 8.75 7.53
CA PRO A 47 6.02 8.16 8.83
C PRO A 47 7.48 8.30 9.27
N GLY A 48 7.72 8.20 10.58
CA GLY A 48 9.07 8.35 11.13
C GLY A 48 10.04 7.37 10.48
N ILE A 49 11.22 7.85 10.08
CA ILE A 49 12.23 7.08 9.34
C ILE A 49 12.63 5.80 10.10
N SER A 50 12.61 5.84 11.43
CA SER A 50 12.93 4.69 12.30
C SER A 50 11.91 3.56 12.26
N LEU A 51 10.68 3.80 11.79
CA LEU A 51 9.63 2.79 11.68
C LEU A 51 9.71 2.02 10.36
N LEU A 52 10.34 2.62 9.35
CA LEU A 52 10.44 2.06 8.01
C LEU A 52 11.76 1.30 7.86
N PRO A 53 11.77 0.16 7.15
CA PRO A 53 13.01 -0.51 6.80
C PRO A 53 13.80 0.35 5.80
N PHE A 54 15.04 0.69 6.13
CA PHE A 54 15.93 1.48 5.28
C PHE A 54 17.23 0.71 5.02
N PRO A 55 17.71 0.61 3.76
CA PRO A 55 17.12 1.15 2.53
C PRO A 55 15.92 0.34 1.99
N THR A 56 15.81 -0.91 2.41
CA THR A 56 14.71 -1.83 2.12
C THR A 56 14.64 -2.90 3.21
N TYR A 57 13.56 -3.67 3.26
CA TYR A 57 13.48 -4.84 4.13
C TYR A 57 14.38 -5.97 3.60
N PHE A 58 15.14 -6.58 4.50
CA PHE A 58 15.89 -7.80 4.28
C PHE A 58 15.38 -8.85 5.27
N ALA A 59 14.93 -9.99 4.75
CA ALA A 59 14.55 -11.11 5.61
C ALA A 59 15.81 -11.68 6.28
N PRO A 60 15.75 -12.04 7.58
CA PRO A 60 16.83 -12.76 8.22
C PRO A 60 16.98 -14.15 7.57
N GLU A 61 18.20 -14.71 7.62
CA GLU A 61 18.53 -15.96 6.92
C GLU A 61 17.72 -17.17 7.42
N ASP A 62 17.21 -17.10 8.65
CA ASP A 62 16.41 -18.16 9.28
C ASP A 62 14.90 -18.07 8.97
N ASP A 63 14.41 -16.99 8.34
CA ASP A 63 12.99 -16.83 8.03
C ASP A 63 12.65 -17.42 6.66
N ASP A 64 11.82 -18.47 6.65
CA ASP A 64 11.20 -18.98 5.43
C ASP A 64 10.13 -18.00 4.94
N LEU A 65 10.45 -17.26 3.87
CA LEU A 65 9.56 -16.24 3.27
C LEU A 65 8.16 -16.79 2.91
N GLU A 66 8.07 -18.07 2.57
CA GLU A 66 6.82 -18.74 2.18
C GLU A 66 5.88 -19.01 3.37
N GLU A 67 6.41 -19.02 4.60
CA GLU A 67 5.66 -19.30 5.83
C GLU A 67 5.33 -18.03 6.63
N LEU A 68 5.84 -16.87 6.20
CA LEU A 68 5.63 -15.61 6.91
C LEU A 68 4.15 -15.22 6.97
N GLU A 69 3.69 -14.92 8.20
CA GLU A 69 2.33 -14.52 8.43
C GLU A 69 2.00 -13.14 7.84
N PRO A 70 0.77 -12.94 7.34
CA PRO A 70 0.38 -11.64 6.83
C PRO A 70 0.28 -10.56 7.91
N LEU A 71 0.86 -9.40 7.61
CA LEU A 71 0.80 -8.21 8.47
C LEU A 71 -0.49 -7.45 8.18
N VAL A 72 -1.34 -7.30 9.19
CA VAL A 72 -2.60 -6.54 9.10
C VAL A 72 -2.44 -5.23 9.86
N ALA A 73 -2.80 -4.12 9.23
CA ALA A 73 -2.79 -2.82 9.90
C ALA A 73 -3.89 -2.76 10.96
N GLU A 74 -3.62 -2.11 12.09
CA GLU A 74 -4.65 -1.80 13.09
C GLU A 74 -5.63 -0.79 12.48
N ILE A 75 -6.80 -1.27 12.06
CA ILE A 75 -7.89 -0.45 11.53
C ILE A 75 -8.76 -0.06 12.74
N GLY A 76 -8.84 1.23 13.06
CA GLY A 76 -9.82 1.73 14.04
C GLY A 76 -11.27 1.54 13.54
N ASP A 77 -12.26 1.87 14.37
CA ASP A 77 -13.68 1.61 14.06
C ASP A 77 -14.18 2.22 12.73
N THR A 78 -13.53 3.29 12.26
CA THR A 78 -13.91 4.01 11.05
C THR A 78 -12.84 3.89 9.97
N ASN A 79 -13.21 3.32 8.82
CA ASN A 79 -12.34 3.33 7.65
C ASN A 79 -12.25 4.77 7.09
N PRO A 80 -11.05 5.38 6.99
CA PRO A 80 -10.88 6.76 6.52
C PRO A 80 -11.33 7.01 5.08
N PHE A 81 -11.57 5.96 4.29
CA PHE A 81 -12.11 6.07 2.93
C PHE A 81 -13.61 5.81 2.82
N MET A 82 -14.26 5.29 3.87
CA MET A 82 -15.71 5.03 3.90
C MET A 82 -16.49 6.12 4.63
N ALA A 83 -15.82 7.03 5.35
CA ALA A 83 -16.44 8.08 6.16
C ALA A 83 -16.83 9.35 5.37
N ALA A 84 -16.59 9.37 4.06
CA ALA A 84 -16.89 10.49 3.18
C ALA A 84 -17.95 10.07 2.15
N ASP A 85 -19.21 10.07 2.59
CA ASP A 85 -20.41 10.19 1.76
C ASP A 85 -21.31 11.27 2.38
#